data_AF-A0A1R3HNB1-F1
#
_entry.id   AF-A0A1R3HNB1-F1
#
_cell.length_a   1.000
_cell.length_b   1.000
_cell.length_c   1.000
_cell.angle_alpha   90.00
_cell.angle_beta   90.00
_cell.angle_gamma   90.00
#
_symmetry.space_group_name_H-M   'P 1'
#
loop_
_entity.id
_entity.type
_entity.pdbx_description
1 polymer ?
#
loop_
_entity_poly.entity_id
_entity_poly.type
_entity_poly.pdbx_seq_one_letter_code
_entity_poly.pdbx_strand_id
1 'polypeptide(L)'
;MALCLRGQCNACGRNINYMGAFRCKDCSSFMLDFACVTLPPTVENKTVYDQHLLQLITYDTEEEYSESEEAYCDICEICETKRDPKHWYYHCGICDTSAHPKCVLGENPFIKAGTISSPSDYCKRYHRLSYARKKIYEYPPQCSRCGKHCPDLFLECAPCNYIRHFPACP
;
A
#
# COMPACT_ATOMS: atom_id res chain seq x y z
N MET A 1 -8.71 25.94 -3.74
CA MET A 1 -7.48 26.29 -4.50
C MET A 1 -6.39 25.32 -4.08
N ALA A 2 -5.87 24.52 -5.02
CA ALA A 2 -4.75 23.62 -4.75
C ALA A 2 -3.46 24.45 -4.78
N LEU A 3 -2.88 24.72 -3.61
CA LEU A 3 -1.57 25.37 -3.52
C LEU A 3 -0.49 24.30 -3.71
N CYS A 4 0.45 24.54 -4.62
CA CYS A 4 1.64 23.71 -4.79
C CYS A 4 2.55 23.91 -3.57
N LEU A 5 2.27 23.19 -2.49
CA LEU A 5 2.99 23.26 -1.22
C LEU A 5 4.25 22.38 -1.32
N ARG A 6 5.43 22.99 -1.22
CA ARG A 6 6.68 22.27 -0.95
C ARG A 6 6.67 21.87 0.53
N GLY A 7 6.79 20.58 0.82
CA GLY A 7 6.80 20.04 2.18
C GLY A 7 6.88 18.51 2.16
N GLN A 8 6.91 17.88 3.34
CA GLN A 8 6.90 16.43 3.50
C GLN A 8 5.59 15.98 4.13
N CYS A 9 5.09 14.82 3.73
CA CYS A 9 3.95 14.17 4.36
C CYS A 9 4.30 13.76 5.79
N ASN A 10 3.57 14.25 6.80
CA ASN A 10 3.83 13.92 8.20
C ASN A 10 3.69 12.43 8.50
N ALA A 11 2.86 11.70 7.74
CA ALA A 11 2.64 10.27 7.96
C ALA A 11 3.75 9.37 7.41
N CYS A 12 4.49 9.77 6.37
CA CYS A 12 5.46 8.90 5.70
C CYS A 12 6.77 9.56 5.26
N GLY A 13 6.95 10.85 5.53
CA GLY A 13 8.15 11.63 5.21
C GLY A 13 8.36 11.90 3.72
N ARG A 14 7.53 11.35 2.83
CA ARG A 14 7.68 11.58 1.39
C ARG A 14 7.39 13.03 1.04
N ASN A 15 8.21 13.59 0.15
CA ASN A 15 8.00 14.92 -0.38
C ASN A 15 6.64 15.00 -1.08
N ILE A 16 5.87 16.04 -0.74
CA ILE A 16 4.62 16.36 -1.43
C ILE A 16 4.94 16.71 -2.89
N ASN A 17 4.30 16.00 -3.80
CA ASN A 17 4.50 16.18 -5.23
C ASN A 17 3.52 17.24 -5.78
N TYR A 18 3.59 17.46 -7.10
CA TYR A 18 2.73 18.43 -7.79
C TYR A 18 1.23 18.13 -7.68
N MET A 19 0.82 16.95 -7.21
CA MET A 19 -0.60 16.63 -7.00
C MET A 19 -1.18 17.35 -5.77
N GLY A 20 -0.32 17.85 -4.86
CA GLY A 20 -0.72 18.57 -3.66
C GLY A 20 -0.86 17.68 -2.41
N ALA A 21 -1.39 18.26 -1.33
CA ALA A 21 -1.57 17.61 -0.03
C ALA A 21 -2.81 18.16 0.69
N PHE A 22 -3.32 17.40 1.67
CA PHE A 22 -4.29 17.87 2.63
C PHE A 22 -3.56 18.51 3.80
N ARG A 23 -3.91 19.74 4.15
CA ARG A 23 -3.31 20.47 5.26
C ARG A 23 -4.37 20.78 6.30
N CYS A 24 -4.01 20.63 7.57
CA CYS A 24 -4.85 21.13 8.65
C CYS A 24 -4.99 22.66 8.54
N LYS A 25 -6.19 23.19 8.76
CA LYS A 25 -6.41 24.64 8.75
C LYS A 25 -5.72 25.30 9.95
N ASP A 26 -5.80 24.63 11.09
CA ASP A 26 -5.38 25.17 12.38
C ASP A 26 -3.90 24.81 12.69
N CYS A 27 -3.43 23.65 12.23
CA CYS A 27 -2.03 23.23 12.36
C CYS A 27 -1.25 23.57 11.09
N SER A 28 -0.38 24.57 11.17
CA SER A 28 0.29 25.12 9.98
C SER A 28 1.33 24.18 9.35
N SER A 29 1.85 23.24 10.12
CA SER A 29 2.91 22.29 9.78
C SER A 29 2.41 20.88 9.43
N PHE A 30 1.14 20.57 9.67
CA PHE A 30 0.60 19.23 9.45
C PHE A 30 -0.02 19.08 8.06
N MET A 31 0.59 18.22 7.25
CA MET A 31 0.17 17.91 5.89
C MET A 31 0.26 16.41 5.58
N LEU A 32 -0.73 15.90 4.88
CA LEU A 32 -0.81 14.50 4.44
C LEU A 32 -0.90 14.43 2.92
N ASP A 33 -0.11 13.54 2.33
CA ASP A 33 -0.29 13.15 0.93
C ASP A 33 -1.62 12.37 0.74
N PHE A 34 -2.07 12.24 -0.51
CA PHE A 34 -3.31 11.55 -0.84
C PHE A 34 -3.35 10.08 -0.41
N ALA A 35 -2.20 9.39 -0.42
CA ALA A 35 -2.14 8.00 -0.02
C ALA A 35 -2.26 7.85 1.50
N CYS A 36 -1.65 8.75 2.26
CA CYS A 36 -1.62 8.69 3.72
C CYS A 36 -2.94 9.12 4.35
N VAL A 37 -3.61 10.13 3.80
CA VAL A 37 -4.94 10.56 4.30
C VAL A 37 -6.02 9.50 4.08
N THR A 38 -5.80 8.56 3.15
CA THR A 38 -6.76 7.50 2.79
C THR A 38 -6.39 6.14 3.39
N LEU A 39 -5.41 6.09 4.31
CA LEU A 39 -5.05 4.86 4.99
C LEU A 39 -6.23 4.35 5.83
N PRO A 40 -6.62 3.07 5.70
CA PRO A 40 -7.68 2.50 6.51
C PRO A 40 -7.26 2.44 7.98
N PRO A 41 -8.13 2.79 8.94
CA PRO A 41 -7.79 2.73 10.37
C PRO A 41 -7.43 1.32 10.87
N THR A 42 -7.99 0.29 10.24
CA THR A 42 -7.72 -1.11 10.55
C THR A 42 -7.61 -1.94 9.28
N VAL A 43 -6.77 -2.98 9.34
CA VAL A 43 -6.51 -3.91 8.24
C VAL A 43 -6.32 -5.31 8.78
N GLU A 44 -6.83 -6.31 8.06
CA GLU A 44 -6.57 -7.71 8.39
C GLU A 44 -5.10 -8.05 8.13
N ASN A 45 -4.45 -8.70 9.11
CA ASN A 45 -3.12 -9.24 8.93
C ASN A 45 -3.21 -10.45 7.97
N LYS A 46 -2.68 -10.26 6.76
CA LYS A 46 -2.70 -11.29 5.70
C LYS A 46 -1.51 -12.26 5.76
N THR A 47 -0.52 -11.97 6.60
CA THR A 47 0.76 -12.69 6.65
C THR A 47 0.88 -13.67 7.82
N VAL A 48 0.10 -13.51 8.89
CA VAL A 48 0.13 -14.41 10.06
C VAL A 48 -1.07 -15.36 10.03
N TYR A 49 -0.87 -16.62 10.43
CA TYR A 49 -1.90 -17.66 10.46
C TYR A 49 -3.10 -17.30 11.37
N ASP A 50 -2.90 -16.41 12.34
CA ASP A 50 -3.95 -15.83 13.17
C ASP A 50 -4.44 -14.51 12.56
N GLN A 51 -5.74 -14.46 12.21
CA GLN A 51 -6.40 -13.30 11.62
C GLN A 51 -6.60 -12.18 12.66
N HIS A 52 -5.51 -11.52 13.05
CA HIS A 52 -5.59 -10.35 13.91
C HIS A 52 -5.64 -9.07 13.06
N LEU A 53 -6.40 -8.08 13.55
CA LEU A 53 -6.43 -6.77 12.94
C LEU A 53 -5.18 -5.99 13.33
N LEU A 54 -4.51 -5.40 12.35
CA LEU A 54 -3.56 -4.32 12.63
C LEU A 54 -4.30 -2.99 12.65
N GLN A 55 -3.94 -2.15 13.61
CA GLN A 55 -4.48 -0.80 13.80
C GLN A 55 -3.46 0.22 13.33
N LEU A 56 -3.92 1.26 12.63
CA LEU A 56 -3.08 2.37 12.22
C LEU A 56 -2.76 3.22 13.44
N ILE A 57 -1.48 3.32 13.77
CA ILE A 57 -0.96 4.19 14.82
C ILE A 57 -0.51 5.50 14.18
N THR A 58 -1.06 6.58 14.70
CA THR A 58 -0.77 7.97 14.31
C THR A 58 -0.21 8.71 15.50
N TYR A 59 0.77 9.58 15.27
CA TYR A 59 1.28 10.48 16.30
C TYR A 59 0.63 11.86 16.10
N ASP A 60 -0.03 12.37 17.14
CA ASP A 60 -0.73 13.66 17.08
C ASP A 60 0.21 14.85 17.40
N THR A 61 1.32 14.63 18.09
CA THR A 61 2.28 15.68 18.46
C THR A 61 3.71 15.18 18.56
N GLU A 62 4.66 16.11 18.49
CA GLU A 62 6.09 15.88 18.78
C GLU A 62 6.35 15.54 20.27
N GLU A 63 5.37 15.23 21.11
CA GLU A 63 5.62 15.00 22.55
C GLU A 63 5.50 13.53 22.97
N GLU A 64 5.01 12.66 22.09
CA GLU A 64 4.86 11.22 22.35
C GLU A 64 6.00 10.37 21.77
N TYR A 65 7.12 10.99 21.38
CA TYR A 65 8.29 10.25 20.92
C TYR A 65 9.19 9.89 22.10
N SER A 66 9.52 8.60 22.26
CA SER A 66 10.76 8.19 22.90
C SER A 66 11.80 7.99 21.79
N GLU A 67 12.85 8.82 21.80
CA GLU A 67 13.94 8.77 20.81
C GLU A 67 14.81 7.50 20.94
N SER A 68 14.46 6.61 21.88
CA SER A 68 15.30 5.52 22.38
C SER A 68 14.92 4.12 21.89
N GLU A 69 13.82 3.94 21.16
CA GLU A 69 13.39 2.62 20.68
C GLU A 69 13.58 2.47 19.17
N GLU A 70 14.41 1.51 18.77
CA GLU A 70 14.59 1.15 17.37
C GLU A 70 13.30 0.48 16.88
N ALA A 71 12.49 1.20 16.08
CA ALA A 71 11.28 0.66 15.50
C ALA A 71 11.59 -0.15 14.24
N TYR A 72 11.11 -1.40 14.17
CA TYR A 72 11.29 -2.28 13.02
C TYR A 72 9.97 -2.60 12.31
N CYS A 73 10.08 -3.08 11.08
CA CYS A 73 8.96 -3.56 10.29
C CYS A 73 9.01 -5.09 10.21
N ASP A 74 8.15 -5.76 10.96
CA ASP A 74 8.18 -7.21 11.20
C ASP A 74 7.65 -8.03 10.02
N ILE A 75 6.93 -7.40 9.09
CA ILE A 75 6.19 -8.12 8.03
C ILE A 75 7.01 -8.34 6.76
N CYS A 76 8.13 -7.66 6.58
CA CYS A 76 8.67 -7.46 5.24
C CYS A 76 10.13 -7.91 5.12
N GLU A 77 10.31 -9.05 4.45
CA GLU A 77 11.60 -9.60 4.00
C GLU A 77 12.30 -8.72 2.94
N ILE A 78 11.57 -7.76 2.34
CA ILE A 78 12.06 -6.92 1.22
C ILE A 78 12.71 -5.63 1.74
N CYS A 79 12.26 -5.13 2.89
CA CYS A 79 12.62 -3.80 3.33
C CYS A 79 13.81 -3.81 4.28
N GLU A 80 14.05 -4.85 5.08
CA GLU A 80 15.19 -4.96 6.02
C GLU A 80 15.53 -3.64 6.77
N THR A 81 14.55 -2.75 6.97
CA THR A 81 14.80 -1.35 7.33
C THR A 81 14.06 -0.98 8.59
N LYS A 82 14.77 -0.19 9.41
CA LYS A 82 14.20 0.53 10.54
C LYS A 82 13.04 1.38 10.03
N ARG A 83 11.91 1.29 10.72
CA ARG A 83 10.84 2.27 10.60
C ARG A 83 11.35 3.58 11.21
N ASP A 84 11.00 4.69 10.58
CA ASP A 84 11.12 5.98 11.26
C ASP A 84 10.05 6.06 12.36
N PRO A 85 10.43 6.18 13.64
CA PRO A 85 9.47 6.24 14.74
C PRO A 85 8.43 7.35 14.58
N LYS A 86 8.73 8.42 13.83
CA LYS A 86 7.85 9.57 13.61
C LYS A 86 6.78 9.31 12.54
N HIS A 87 6.93 8.26 11.73
CA HIS A 87 5.98 7.92 10.68
C HIS A 87 4.90 6.96 11.17
N TRP A 88 3.72 7.09 10.55
CA TRP A 88 2.57 6.23 10.81
C TRP A 88 2.87 4.78 10.44
N TYR A 89 2.26 3.86 11.19
CA TYR A 89 2.48 2.42 11.02
C TYR A 89 1.28 1.62 11.47
N TYR A 90 1.22 0.37 11.04
CA TYR A 90 0.24 -0.58 11.53
C TYR A 90 0.84 -1.39 12.66
N HIS A 91 0.08 -1.57 13.74
CA HIS A 91 0.46 -2.39 14.88
C HIS A 91 -0.65 -3.37 15.26
N CYS A 92 -0.27 -4.60 15.58
CA CYS A 92 -1.13 -5.58 16.19
C CYS A 92 -0.67 -5.85 17.61
N GLY A 93 -1.43 -5.42 18.62
CA GLY A 93 -1.08 -5.63 20.03
C GLY A 93 -1.17 -7.08 20.51
N ILE A 94 -1.75 -7.99 19.72
CA ILE A 94 -1.81 -9.43 20.05
C ILE A 94 -0.56 -10.16 19.55
N CYS A 95 -0.18 -9.92 18.29
CA CYS A 95 1.03 -10.50 17.71
C CYS A 95 2.31 -9.71 18.02
N ASP A 96 2.17 -8.55 18.66
CA ASP A 96 3.23 -7.53 18.80
C ASP A 96 3.93 -7.21 17.48
N THR A 97 3.15 -7.15 16.39
CA THR A 97 3.67 -6.99 15.03
C THR A 97 3.45 -5.57 14.56
N SER A 98 4.54 -4.90 14.17
CA SER A 98 4.57 -3.55 13.63
C SER A 98 5.03 -3.54 12.18
N ALA A 99 4.39 -2.73 11.32
CA ALA A 99 4.76 -2.68 9.91
C ALA A 99 4.45 -1.34 9.24
N HIS A 100 5.22 -1.02 8.20
CA HIS A 100 4.92 0.12 7.34
C HIS A 100 3.56 -0.03 6.65
N PRO A 101 2.82 1.07 6.43
CA PRO A 101 1.56 1.02 5.67
C PRO A 101 1.69 0.38 4.29
N LYS A 102 2.77 0.66 3.55
CA LYS A 102 3.03 0.04 2.24
C LYS A 102 3.25 -1.48 2.33
N CYS A 103 3.86 -1.97 3.41
CA CYS A 103 4.13 -3.39 3.59
C CYS A 103 2.86 -4.18 3.87
N VAL A 104 1.90 -3.58 4.59
CA VAL A 104 0.60 -4.22 4.88
C VAL A 104 -0.36 -4.13 3.70
N LEU A 105 -0.41 -2.98 3.03
CA LEU A 105 -1.39 -2.70 1.99
C LEU A 105 -0.91 -3.05 0.57
N GLY A 106 0.39 -3.27 0.37
CA GLY A 106 1.02 -3.47 -0.93
C GLY A 106 1.27 -2.17 -1.70
N GLU A 107 1.80 -2.28 -2.92
CA GLU A 107 2.20 -1.11 -3.72
C GLU A 107 1.03 -0.31 -4.28
N ASN A 108 -0.10 -0.97 -4.55
CA ASN A 108 -1.25 -0.39 -5.23
C ASN A 108 -2.53 -0.53 -4.41
N PRO A 109 -2.58 -0.07 -3.15
CA PRO A 109 -3.63 -0.46 -2.21
C PRO A 109 -5.03 0.09 -2.58
N PHE A 110 -5.07 1.19 -3.32
CA PHE A 110 -6.31 1.85 -3.74
C PHE A 110 -6.96 1.24 -5.00
N ILE A 111 -6.29 0.28 -5.65
CA ILE A 111 -6.85 -0.41 -6.80
C ILE A 111 -7.74 -1.56 -6.32
N LYS A 112 -9.05 -1.46 -6.59
CA LYS A 112 -10.02 -2.49 -6.27
C LYS A 112 -9.97 -3.61 -7.31
N ALA A 113 -9.95 -4.86 -6.84
CA ALA A 113 -10.10 -6.02 -7.71
C ALA A 113 -11.47 -6.01 -8.41
N GLY A 114 -11.52 -6.50 -9.65
CA GLY A 114 -12.68 -6.47 -10.53
C GLY A 114 -12.88 -5.15 -11.28
N THR A 115 -12.18 -4.06 -10.90
CA THR A 115 -12.24 -2.80 -11.66
C THR A 115 -11.59 -2.97 -13.03
N ILE A 116 -12.25 -2.46 -14.07
CA ILE A 116 -11.72 -2.46 -15.44
C ILE A 116 -10.47 -1.58 -15.49
N SER A 117 -9.40 -2.08 -16.10
CA SER A 117 -8.15 -1.32 -16.22
C SER A 117 -8.17 -0.34 -17.39
N SER A 118 -6.99 0.14 -17.82
CA SER A 118 -6.89 1.11 -18.92
C SER A 118 -7.62 0.61 -20.18
N PRO A 119 -8.23 1.50 -21.00
CA PRO A 119 -8.82 1.12 -22.29
C PRO A 119 -7.84 0.42 -23.25
N SER A 120 -6.53 0.60 -23.04
CA SER A 120 -5.46 -0.05 -23.80
C SER A 120 -5.18 -1.50 -23.36
N ASP A 121 -5.79 -1.97 -22.27
CA ASP A 121 -5.56 -3.29 -21.72
C ASP A 121 -6.63 -4.27 -22.21
N TYR A 122 -6.25 -5.07 -23.20
CA TYR A 122 -7.11 -6.10 -23.76
C TYR A 122 -6.34 -7.40 -24.00
N CYS A 123 -7.06 -8.52 -23.91
CA CYS A 123 -6.54 -9.81 -24.36
C CYS A 123 -6.58 -9.92 -25.89
N LYS A 124 -6.03 -11.00 -26.45
CA LYS A 124 -6.04 -11.27 -27.91
C LYS A 124 -7.45 -11.34 -28.53
N ARG A 125 -8.47 -11.59 -27.71
CA ARG A 125 -9.89 -11.61 -28.12
C ARG A 125 -10.62 -10.28 -27.86
N TYR A 126 -9.88 -9.19 -27.62
CA TYR A 126 -10.41 -7.84 -27.38
C TYR A 126 -11.32 -7.68 -26.16
N HIS A 127 -11.38 -8.65 -25.25
CA HIS A 127 -11.96 -8.43 -23.93
C HIS A 127 -11.06 -7.52 -23.10
N ARG A 128 -11.68 -6.54 -22.42
CA ARG A 128 -11.00 -5.67 -21.47
C ARG A 128 -10.48 -6.48 -20.29
N LEU A 129 -9.32 -6.09 -19.79
CA LEU A 129 -8.76 -6.66 -18.57
C LEU A 129 -9.32 -5.95 -17.34
N SER A 130 -9.42 -6.68 -16.25
CA SER A 130 -9.72 -6.14 -14.91
C SER A 130 -8.57 -6.40 -13.97
N TYR A 131 -8.45 -5.57 -12.94
CA TYR A 131 -7.51 -5.80 -11.86
C TYR A 131 -7.90 -7.02 -11.04
N ALA A 132 -6.93 -7.84 -10.69
CA ALA A 132 -7.09 -8.94 -9.76
C ALA A 132 -5.91 -9.02 -8.82
N ARG A 133 -6.14 -9.63 -7.65
CA ARG A 133 -5.13 -9.78 -6.61
C ARG A 133 -4.87 -11.24 -6.31
N LYS A 134 -3.63 -11.54 -5.93
CA LYS A 134 -3.25 -12.86 -5.43
C LYS A 134 -4.06 -13.15 -4.18
N LYS A 135 -4.63 -14.35 -4.10
CA LYS A 135 -5.20 -14.87 -2.86
C LYS A 135 -4.10 -15.53 -2.05
N ILE A 136 -4.12 -15.33 -0.74
CA ILE A 136 -3.05 -15.77 0.19
C ILE A 136 -2.84 -17.30 0.08
N TYR A 137 -3.93 -18.06 -0.02
CA TYR A 137 -3.91 -19.52 -0.06
C TYR A 137 -3.76 -20.12 -1.47
N GLU A 138 -3.66 -19.29 -2.51
CA GLU A 138 -3.50 -19.77 -3.88
C GLU A 138 -2.08 -19.51 -4.39
N TYR A 139 -1.59 -20.47 -5.19
CA TYR A 139 -0.30 -20.31 -5.84
C TYR A 139 -0.35 -19.08 -6.77
N PRO A 140 0.67 -18.21 -6.78
CA PRO A 140 0.68 -17.03 -7.65
C PRO A 140 0.40 -17.41 -9.11
N PRO A 141 -0.48 -16.70 -9.82
CA PRO A 141 -0.73 -17.01 -11.21
C PRO A 141 0.48 -16.65 -12.07
N GLN A 142 0.63 -17.36 -13.19
CA GLN A 142 1.70 -17.11 -14.16
C GLN A 142 1.24 -16.11 -15.23
N CYS A 143 2.12 -15.16 -15.55
CA CYS A 143 1.90 -14.21 -16.62
C CYS A 143 1.93 -14.94 -17.97
N SER A 144 0.85 -14.81 -18.75
CA SER A 144 0.72 -15.45 -20.07
C SER A 144 1.73 -14.93 -21.10
N ARG A 145 2.45 -13.83 -20.83
CA ARG A 145 3.45 -13.24 -21.74
C ARG A 145 4.87 -13.74 -21.47
N CYS A 146 5.30 -13.80 -20.21
CA CYS A 146 6.69 -14.13 -19.86
C CYS A 146 6.84 -15.39 -18.99
N GLY A 147 5.74 -16.03 -18.60
CA GLY A 147 5.73 -17.27 -17.80
C GLY A 147 6.08 -17.10 -16.31
N LYS A 148 6.59 -15.93 -15.90
CA LYS A 148 6.92 -15.65 -14.49
C LYS A 148 5.64 -15.44 -13.68
N HIS A 149 5.72 -15.75 -12.38
CA HIS A 149 4.64 -15.46 -11.43
C HIS A 149 4.33 -13.97 -11.34
N CYS A 150 3.05 -13.65 -11.23
CA CYS A 150 2.58 -12.31 -10.95
C CYS A 150 2.75 -12.00 -9.45
N PRO A 151 3.08 -10.75 -9.10
CA PRO A 151 3.08 -10.27 -7.71
C PRO A 151 1.63 -10.12 -7.21
N ASP A 152 1.42 -9.37 -6.12
CA ASP A 152 0.08 -9.19 -5.52
C ASP A 152 -0.97 -8.71 -6.53
N LEU A 153 -0.70 -7.64 -7.30
CA LEU A 153 -1.66 -7.08 -8.26
C LEU A 153 -1.30 -7.46 -9.70
N PHE A 154 -2.30 -7.90 -10.46
CA PHE A 154 -2.17 -8.23 -11.88
C PHE A 154 -3.44 -7.90 -12.66
N LEU A 155 -3.36 -8.05 -13.98
CA LEU A 155 -4.50 -7.91 -14.89
C LEU A 155 -4.98 -9.28 -15.33
N GLU A 156 -6.29 -9.48 -15.30
CA GLU A 156 -6.91 -10.72 -15.75
C GLU A 156 -8.05 -10.48 -16.74
N CYS A 157 -8.27 -11.47 -17.60
CA CYS A 157 -9.46 -11.62 -18.39
C CYS A 157 -10.12 -12.94 -17.97
N ALA A 158 -11.11 -12.86 -17.08
CA ALA A 158 -11.81 -14.04 -16.57
C ALA A 158 -12.39 -14.94 -17.70
N PRO A 159 -13.00 -14.42 -18.79
CA PRO A 159 -13.51 -15.26 -19.87
C PRO A 159 -12.45 -16.05 -20.64
N CYS A 160 -11.20 -15.61 -20.62
CA CYS A 160 -10.11 -16.22 -21.39
C CYS A 160 -9.04 -16.89 -20.53
N ASN A 161 -9.18 -16.81 -19.20
CA ASN A 161 -8.12 -17.17 -18.25
C ASN A 161 -6.75 -16.57 -18.63
N TYR A 162 -6.76 -15.33 -19.15
CA TYR A 162 -5.56 -14.64 -19.62
C TYR A 162 -5.09 -13.69 -18.54
N ILE A 163 -3.82 -13.84 -18.11
CA ILE A 163 -3.25 -13.12 -16.98
C ILE A 163 -1.99 -12.39 -17.42
N ARG A 164 -1.83 -11.14 -16.99
CA ARG A 164 -0.67 -10.30 -17.32
C ARG A 164 -0.19 -9.51 -16.10
N HIS A 165 1.11 -9.30 -16.00
CA HIS A 165 1.68 -8.38 -15.01
C HIS A 165 1.07 -6.97 -15.11
N PHE A 166 0.94 -6.33 -13.95
CA PHE A 166 0.69 -4.90 -13.82
C PHE A 166 1.88 -4.26 -13.07
N PRO A 167 2.37 -3.09 -13.51
CA PRO A 167 1.99 -2.35 -14.72
C PRO A 167 2.58 -2.94 -16.01
N ALA A 168 3.71 -3.65 -15.93
CA ALA A 168 4.40 -4.22 -17.08
C ALA A 168 5.11 -5.54 -16.72
N CYS A 169 5.49 -6.31 -17.74
CA CYS A 169 6.33 -7.49 -17.54
C CYS A 169 7.80 -7.07 -17.30
N PRO A 170 8.51 -7.75 -16.38
CA PRO A 170 9.94 -7.57 -16.18
C PRO A 170 10.77 -8.19 -17.31
#